data_AF-A0A970FA90-F1
#
_entry.id   AF-A0A970FA90-F1
#
_cell.length_a   1.000
_cell.length_b   1.000
_cell.length_c   1.000
_cell.angle_alpha   90.00
_cell.angle_beta   90.00
_cell.angle_gamma   90.00
#
_symmetry.space_group_name_H-M   'P 1'
#
loop_
_entity.id
_entity.type
_entity.pdbx_description
1 polymer ?
#
loop_
_entity_poly.entity_id
_entity_poly.type
_entity_poly.pdbx_seq_one_letter_code
_entity_poly.pdbx_strand_id
1 'polypeptide(L)' 'MRIDVLTVLPELLHSPLNWSIVKRARDKGLVEINIVNLHDYATDRYR' A
#
# COMPACT_ATOMS: atom_id res chain seq x y z
N MET A 1 -0.45 13.67 5.60
CA MET A 1 -0.08 12.53 6.47
C MET A 1 0.46 11.41 5.60
N ARG A 2 1.55 10.74 5.99
CA ARG A 2 2.13 9.65 5.22
C ARG A 2 1.93 8.32 5.95
N ILE A 3 1.54 7.28 5.21
CA ILE A 3 1.37 5.92 5.72
C ILE A 3 2.10 4.97 4.77
N ASP A 4 3.10 4.26 5.28
CA ASP A 4 3.78 3.20 4.55
C ASP A 4 3.29 1.85 5.10
N VAL A 5 2.81 0.98 4.21
CA VAL A 5 2.28 -0.35 4.56
C VAL A 5 3.21 -1.41 4.03
N LEU A 6 3.86 -2.13 4.94
CA LEU A 6 4.67 -3.31 4.65
C LEU A 6 3.76 -4.54 4.59
N THR A 7 3.81 -5.28 3.49
CA THR A 7 3.00 -6.49 3.29
C THR A 7 3.72 -7.48 2.39
N VAL A 8 3.32 -8.75 2.46
CA VAL A 8 3.70 -9.80 1.50
C VAL A 8 2.63 -10.05 0.45
N LEU A 9 1.45 -9.41 0.59
CA LEU A 9 0.29 -9.57 -0.29
C LEU A 9 -0.30 -8.19 -0.67
N PRO A 10 0.36 -7.41 -1.54
CA PRO A 10 -0.08 -6.06 -1.92
C PRO A 10 -1.46 -6.05 -2.61
N GLU A 11 -1.79 -7.07 -3.39
CA GLU A 11 -3.05 -7.22 -4.12
C GLU A 11 -4.30 -7.13 -3.22
N LEU A 12 -4.22 -7.63 -1.98
CA LEU A 12 -5.35 -7.56 -1.04
C LEU A 12 -5.70 -6.13 -0.63
N LEU A 13 -4.73 -5.21 -0.73
CA LEU A 13 -4.89 -3.82 -0.34
C LEU A 13 -5.43 -2.94 -1.47
N HIS A 14 -5.46 -3.44 -2.71
CA HIS A 14 -5.92 -2.67 -3.86
C HIS A 14 -7.38 -2.23 -3.72
N SER A 15 -8.28 -3.13 -3.29
CA SER A 15 -9.68 -2.78 -3.07
C SER A 15 -9.86 -1.77 -1.92
N PRO A 16 -9.50 -2.08 -0.66
CA PRO A 16 -9.81 -1.20 0.47
C PRO A 16 -9.15 0.20 0.38
N LEU A 17 -8.00 0.33 -0.30
CA LEU A 17 -7.28 1.60 -0.41
C LEU A 17 -7.71 2.48 -1.59
N ASN A 18 -8.53 1.97 -2.51
CA ASN A 18 -8.98 2.70 -3.70
C ASN A 18 -10.47 3.07 -3.67
N TRP A 19 -11.17 2.83 -2.56
CA TRP A 19 -12.60 3.13 -2.44
C TRP A 19 -12.94 4.02 -1.24
N SER A 20 -14.18 4.55 -1.26
CA SER A 20 -14.81 5.28 -0.15
C SER A 20 -13.94 6.43 0.41
N ILE A 21 -13.85 6.55 1.73
CA ILE A 21 -13.15 7.63 2.44
C ILE A 21 -11.66 7.67 2.13
N VAL A 22 -11.02 6.50 1.94
CA VAL A 22 -9.59 6.42 1.65
C VAL A 22 -9.29 7.01 0.28
N LYS A 23 -10.09 6.65 -0.75
CA LYS A 23 -9.98 7.26 -2.08
C LYS A 23 -10.11 8.79 -2.00
N ARG A 24 -11.15 9.30 -1.34
CA ARG A 24 -11.39 10.75 -1.23
C ARG A 24 -10.25 11.47 -0.50
N ALA A 25 -9.65 10.85 0.52
CA ALA A 25 -8.52 11.43 1.23
C ALA A 25 -7.26 11.50 0.36
N ARG A 26 -7.00 10.47 -0.46
CA ARG A 26 -5.90 10.45 -1.43
C ARG A 26 -6.12 11.46 -2.56
N ASP A 27 -7.32 11.50 -3.14
CA ASP A 27 -7.68 12.46 -4.20
C ASP A 27 -7.52 13.92 -3.74
N LYS A 28 -7.79 14.19 -2.45
CA LYS A 28 -7.61 15.51 -1.82
C LYS A 28 -6.18 15.79 -1.33
N GLY A 29 -5.24 14.86 -1.53
CA GLY A 29 -3.85 15.00 -1.07
C GLY A 29 -3.68 15.03 0.45
N LEU A 30 -4.68 14.61 1.22
CA LEU A 30 -4.64 14.62 2.69
C LEU A 30 -3.77 13.48 3.24
N VAL A 31 -3.72 12.37 2.49
CA VAL A 31 -2.94 11.18 2.83
C VAL A 31 -2.20 10.64 1.61
N GLU A 32 -0.94 10.27 1.84
CA GLU A 32 -0.12 9.48 0.91
C GLU A 32 0.00 8.07 1.48
N ILE A 33 -0.37 7.06 0.69
CA ILE A 33 -0.30 5.65 1.09
C ILE A 33 0.62 4.93 0.12
N ASN A 34 1.73 4.43 0.64
CA ASN A 34 2.72 3.65 -0.11
C ASN A 34 2.65 2.19 0.34
N ILE A 35 2.54 1.28 -0.63
CA ILE A 35 2.55 -0.15 -0.37
C ILE A 35 3.94 -0.67 -0.71
N VAL A 36 4.56 -1.34 0.26
CA VAL A 36 5.90 -1.92 0.13
C VAL A 36 5.76 -3.43 0.24
N ASN A 37 6.05 -4.12 -0.87
CA ASN A 37 6.08 -5.58 -0.88
C ASN A 37 7.43 -6.07 -0.32
N LEU A 38 7.40 -6.83 0.77
CA LEU A 38 8.63 -7.36 1.39
C LEU A 38 9.42 -8.29 0.46
N HIS A 39 8.73 -8.99 -0.45
CA HIS A 39 9.36 -9.87 -1.44
C HIS A 39 10.31 -9.11 -2.36
N ASP A 40 10.05 -7.83 -2.66
CA ASP A 40 10.93 -7.01 -3.51
C ASP A 40 12.34 -6.82 -2.92
N TYR A 41 12.47 -7.00 -1.60
CA TYR A 41 13.71 -6.80 -0.85
C TYR A 41 14.36 -8.11 -0.38
N ALA A 42 13.77 -9.26 -0.70
CA ALA A 42 14.36 -10.55 -0.38
C ALA A 42 15.58 -10.82 -1.28
N THR A 43 16.65 -11.36 -0.69
CA THR A 43 17.89 -11.75 -1.41
C THR A 43 17.99 -13.27 -1.60
N ASP A 44 17.00 -14.01 -1.14
CA ASP A 44 16.94 -15.46 -1.18
C ASP A 44 15.85 -15.97 -2.13
N ARG A 45 15.69 -17.30 -2.15
CA ARG A 45 14.73 -18.04 -2.99
C ARG A 45 13.25 -17.81 -2.66
N TYR A 46 12.93 -17.06 -1.60
CA TYR A 46 11.58 -16.68 -1.20
C TYR A 46 11.21 -15.26 -1.66
N ARG A 47 12.03 -14.64 -2.52
CA ARG A 47 11.61 -13.50 -3.34
C ARG A 47 10.40 -13.84 -4.20
#